data_AF-A0A956C3H4-F1
#
_entry.id   AF-A0A956C3H4-F1
#
_cell.length_a   1.000
_cell.length_b   1.000
_cell.length_c   1.000
_cell.angle_alpha   90.00
_cell.angle_beta   90.00
_cell.angle_gamma   90.00
#
_symmetry.space_group_name_H-M   'P 1'
#
loop_
_entity.id
_entity.type
_entity.pdbx_description
1 polymer ?
#
loop_
_entity_poly.entity_id
_entity_poly.type
_entity_poly.pdbx_seq_one_letter_code
_entity_poly.pdbx_strand_id
1 'polypeptide(L)'
;KAKPKTAKPKVARPITDDGPVSLFVDAVREHDFPCKDALDGWKKTRLVTLMLAWLLGVPPTPTGRKALARLFEEVGAELSERDRSGVASARALLERAARGSVAEKNRAAFDLAGMRDEAILAQRPALASFVDALAHAAEASASHADGDHETPLRRGIEVGRALLYTLAEHRAGDGEDREVRAEVSGELAAKLRAALPGGPA
;
A
#
# COMPACT_ATOMS: atom_id res chain seq x y z
N LYS A 1 -28.22 31.76 27.17
CA LYS A 1 -27.04 30.89 27.34
C LYS A 1 -27.35 29.54 26.70
N ALA A 2 -26.83 29.27 25.50
CA ALA A 2 -27.00 27.99 24.81
C ALA A 2 -26.06 26.94 25.40
N LYS A 3 -26.57 25.74 25.68
CA LYS A 3 -25.74 24.59 26.11
C LYS A 3 -24.95 24.05 24.92
N PRO A 4 -23.68 23.65 25.09
CA PRO A 4 -22.89 23.09 24.01
C PRO A 4 -23.39 21.68 23.68
N LYS A 5 -23.66 21.42 22.39
CA LYS A 5 -23.94 20.08 21.87
C LYS A 5 -22.64 19.29 21.91
N THR A 6 -22.59 18.27 22.76
CA THR A 6 -21.53 17.25 22.72
C THR A 6 -21.61 16.51 21.39
N ALA A 7 -20.58 16.67 20.56
CA ALA A 7 -20.39 15.82 19.40
C ALA A 7 -20.23 14.39 19.90
N LYS A 8 -21.14 13.50 19.50
CA LYS A 8 -20.96 12.06 19.73
C LYS A 8 -19.70 11.63 18.99
N PRO A 9 -18.78 10.89 19.62
CA PRO A 9 -17.67 10.28 18.90
C PRO A 9 -18.26 9.42 17.78
N LYS A 10 -17.76 9.58 16.55
CA LYS A 10 -18.06 8.63 15.46
C LYS A 10 -17.67 7.26 15.98
N VAL A 11 -18.68 6.44 16.25
CA VAL A 11 -18.52 5.02 16.55
C VAL A 11 -17.77 4.45 15.36
N ALA A 12 -16.52 4.00 15.59
CA ALA A 12 -15.86 3.12 14.64
C ALA A 12 -16.83 1.96 14.40
N ARG A 13 -17.32 1.82 13.16
CA ARG A 13 -18.19 0.70 12.83
C ARG A 13 -17.46 -0.56 13.28
N PRO A 14 -18.11 -1.47 14.03
CA PRO A 14 -17.51 -2.76 14.30
C PRO A 14 -17.19 -3.40 12.96
N ILE A 15 -15.97 -3.91 12.81
CA ILE A 15 -15.60 -4.80 11.71
C ILE A 15 -16.52 -6.01 11.88
N THR A 16 -17.66 -6.01 11.20
CA THR A 16 -18.56 -7.17 11.16
C THR A 16 -17.85 -8.31 10.44
N ASP A 17 -18.31 -9.54 10.65
CA ASP A 17 -17.76 -10.82 10.13
C ASP A 17 -17.55 -10.91 8.61
N ASP A 18 -17.74 -9.82 7.88
CA ASP A 18 -17.48 -9.66 6.48
C ASP A 18 -16.00 -9.26 6.31
N GLY A 19 -15.13 -10.22 6.00
CA GLY A 19 -13.67 -10.01 5.92
C GLY A 19 -13.20 -8.94 4.90
N PRO A 20 -11.89 -8.85 4.59
CA PRO A 20 -11.27 -7.85 3.71
C PRO A 20 -12.00 -7.56 2.37
N VAL A 21 -12.72 -8.56 1.84
CA VAL A 21 -13.46 -8.54 0.58
C VAL A 21 -14.68 -7.62 0.62
N SER A 22 -15.49 -7.66 1.68
CA SER A 22 -16.69 -6.82 1.79
C SER A 22 -16.32 -5.36 2.04
N LEU A 23 -15.33 -5.11 2.90
CA LEU A 23 -14.77 -3.78 3.17
C LEU A 23 -14.26 -3.14 1.89
N PHE A 24 -13.61 -3.92 1.02
CA PHE A 24 -13.19 -3.45 -0.30
C PHE A 24 -14.39 -3.08 -1.18
N VAL A 25 -15.41 -3.94 -1.28
CA VAL A 25 -16.61 -3.67 -2.09
C VAL A 25 -17.34 -2.42 -1.62
N ASP A 26 -17.55 -2.29 -0.31
CA ASP A 26 -18.24 -1.15 0.28
C ASP A 26 -17.45 0.14 0.07
N ALA A 27 -16.13 0.12 0.28
CA ALA A 27 -15.29 1.27 -0.01
C ALA A 27 -15.34 1.67 -1.50
N VAL A 28 -15.29 0.71 -2.43
CA VAL A 28 -15.41 0.99 -3.87
C VAL A 28 -16.77 1.63 -4.21
N ARG A 29 -17.86 1.14 -3.60
CA ARG A 29 -19.21 1.70 -3.78
C ARG A 29 -19.34 3.11 -3.18
N GLU A 30 -18.75 3.35 -2.02
CA GLU A 30 -18.73 4.69 -1.37
C GLU A 30 -17.98 5.73 -2.21
N HIS A 31 -17.09 5.30 -3.10
CA HIS A 31 -16.40 6.15 -4.08
C HIS A 31 -17.14 6.27 -5.43
N ASP A 32 -18.47 6.03 -5.44
CA ASP A 32 -19.36 6.13 -6.61
C ASP A 32 -19.02 5.19 -7.79
N PHE A 33 -18.33 4.07 -7.52
CA PHE A 33 -18.12 3.02 -8.52
C PHE A 33 -19.12 1.88 -8.29
N PRO A 34 -20.23 1.81 -9.06
CA PRO A 34 -21.17 0.70 -8.92
C PRO A 34 -20.49 -0.62 -9.30
N CYS A 35 -20.33 -1.50 -8.30
CA CYS A 35 -19.79 -2.84 -8.46
C CYS A 35 -20.71 -3.90 -7.86
N LYS A 36 -20.81 -5.04 -8.55
CA LYS A 36 -21.67 -6.16 -8.16
C LYS A 36 -21.02 -7.03 -7.08
N ASP A 37 -19.71 -7.21 -7.18
CA ASP A 37 -18.88 -8.02 -6.30
C ASP A 37 -17.44 -7.46 -6.27
N ALA A 38 -16.55 -8.11 -5.51
CA ALA A 38 -15.18 -7.66 -5.32
C ALA A 38 -14.34 -7.77 -6.60
N LEU A 39 -14.62 -8.74 -7.48
CA LEU A 39 -13.91 -8.88 -8.75
C LEU A 39 -14.31 -7.77 -9.73
N ASP A 40 -15.58 -7.42 -9.79
CA ASP A 40 -16.08 -6.27 -10.54
C ASP A 40 -15.50 -4.95 -9.98
N GLY A 41 -15.43 -4.85 -8.65
CA GLY A 41 -14.74 -3.74 -7.95
C GLY A 41 -13.26 -3.63 -8.33
N TRP A 42 -12.51 -4.74 -8.33
CA TRP A 42 -11.10 -4.81 -8.73
C TRP A 42 -10.88 -4.30 -10.16
N LYS A 43 -11.75 -4.72 -11.08
CA LYS A 43 -11.65 -4.39 -12.50
C LYS A 43 -11.92 -2.91 -12.76
N LYS A 44 -12.84 -2.31 -12.01
CA LYS A 44 -13.31 -0.93 -12.23
C LYS A 44 -12.56 0.12 -11.44
N THR A 45 -12.12 -0.20 -10.22
CA THR A 45 -11.50 0.79 -9.35
C THR A 45 -10.18 1.31 -9.94
N ARG A 46 -9.98 2.62 -9.80
CA ARG A 46 -8.71 3.30 -10.08
C ARG A 46 -7.96 3.66 -8.79
N LEU A 47 -8.51 3.28 -7.63
CA LEU A 47 -7.95 3.60 -6.32
C LEU A 47 -6.96 2.52 -5.90
N VAL A 48 -5.68 2.75 -6.20
CA VAL A 48 -4.60 1.79 -5.87
C VAL A 48 -4.51 1.51 -4.37
N THR A 49 -4.85 2.49 -3.53
CA THR A 49 -4.88 2.35 -2.07
C THR A 49 -5.86 1.28 -1.61
N LEU A 50 -7.06 1.22 -2.21
CA LEU A 50 -8.05 0.19 -1.90
C LEU A 50 -7.61 -1.19 -2.42
N MET A 51 -7.01 -1.22 -3.62
CA MET A 51 -6.49 -2.46 -4.19
C MET A 51 -5.37 -3.06 -3.32
N LEU A 52 -4.46 -2.23 -2.84
CA LEU A 52 -3.35 -2.65 -1.98
C LEU A 52 -3.82 -2.98 -0.56
N ALA A 53 -4.77 -2.23 -0.01
CA ALA A 53 -5.44 -2.56 1.24
C ALA A 53 -6.05 -3.96 1.17
N TRP A 54 -6.80 -4.26 0.11
CA TRP A 54 -7.40 -5.57 -0.05
C TRP A 54 -6.35 -6.68 -0.27
N LEU A 55 -5.39 -6.45 -1.18
CA LEU A 55 -4.32 -7.41 -1.49
C LEU A 55 -3.47 -7.77 -0.26
N LEU A 56 -3.19 -6.79 0.60
CA LEU A 56 -2.46 -6.98 1.84
C LEU A 56 -3.37 -7.38 2.99
N GLY A 57 -4.68 -7.14 2.92
CA GLY A 57 -5.63 -7.50 3.97
C GLY A 57 -6.06 -8.96 3.96
N VAL A 58 -6.11 -9.59 2.78
CA VAL A 58 -6.36 -11.04 2.67
C VAL A 58 -5.10 -11.85 2.99
N PRO A 59 -5.23 -13.11 3.46
CA PRO A 59 -4.10 -14.02 3.58
C PRO A 59 -3.30 -14.08 2.26
N PRO A 60 -1.96 -13.94 2.32
CA PRO A 60 -1.19 -13.74 1.11
C PRO A 60 -1.15 -15.02 0.26
N THR A 61 -1.65 -14.94 -0.97
CA THR A 61 -1.48 -15.99 -1.98
C THR A 61 -0.11 -15.87 -2.67
N PRO A 62 0.46 -16.96 -3.22
CA PRO A 62 1.70 -16.88 -4.00
C PRO A 62 1.60 -15.89 -5.17
N THR A 63 0.45 -15.83 -5.84
CA THR A 63 0.20 -14.91 -6.95
C THR A 63 0.10 -13.47 -6.47
N GLY A 64 -0.59 -13.21 -5.36
CA GLY A 64 -0.66 -11.87 -4.76
C GLY A 64 0.71 -11.33 -4.34
N ARG A 65 1.55 -12.18 -3.72
CA ARG A 65 2.95 -11.83 -3.39
C ARG A 65 3.77 -11.48 -4.63
N LYS A 66 3.65 -12.28 -5.70
CA LYS A 66 4.34 -12.01 -6.98
C LYS A 66 3.87 -10.70 -7.60
N ALA A 67 2.57 -10.41 -7.55
CA ALA A 67 2.03 -9.16 -8.08
C ALA A 67 2.55 -7.93 -7.31
N LEU A 68 2.58 -8.01 -5.98
CA LEU A 68 3.13 -6.95 -5.14
C LEU A 68 4.64 -6.74 -5.37
N ALA A 69 5.42 -7.83 -5.45
CA ALA A 69 6.85 -7.76 -5.74
C ALA A 69 7.12 -7.12 -7.11
N ARG A 70 6.34 -7.50 -8.14
CA ARG A 70 6.42 -6.91 -9.47
C ARG A 70 6.06 -5.42 -9.46
N LEU A 71 5.04 -5.01 -8.69
CA LEU A 71 4.70 -3.59 -8.56
C LEU A 71 5.87 -2.80 -7.98
N PHE A 72 6.50 -3.28 -6.91
CA PHE A 72 7.66 -2.61 -6.32
C PHE A 72 8.88 -2.59 -7.25
N GLU A 73 9.05 -3.62 -8.06
CA GLU A 73 10.09 -3.65 -9.10
C GLU A 73 9.86 -2.58 -10.17
N GLU A 74 8.65 -2.49 -10.71
CA GLU A 74 8.31 -1.52 -11.74
C GLU A 74 8.42 -0.08 -11.20
N VAL A 75 7.88 0.20 -10.00
CA VAL A 75 8.00 1.53 -9.37
C VAL A 75 9.46 1.86 -9.06
N GLY A 76 10.22 0.90 -8.52
CA GLY A 76 11.64 1.10 -8.21
C GLY A 76 12.49 1.35 -9.47
N ALA A 77 12.14 0.75 -10.61
CA ALA A 77 12.81 0.99 -11.88
C ALA A 77 12.54 2.42 -12.41
N GLU A 78 11.35 2.96 -12.17
CA GLU A 78 10.99 4.33 -12.54
C GLU A 78 11.83 5.38 -11.79
N LEU A 79 12.22 5.12 -10.54
CA LEU A 79 13.02 6.06 -9.72
C LEU A 79 14.49 6.24 -10.16
N SER A 80 14.95 5.63 -11.25
CA SER A 80 16.38 5.58 -11.64
C SER A 80 16.86 6.84 -12.40
N GLU A 81 18.11 7.32 -12.38
CA GLU A 81 19.42 6.76 -11.99
C GLU A 81 19.95 7.12 -10.59
N ARG A 82 19.47 8.21 -9.99
CA ARG A 82 20.05 8.80 -8.77
C ARG A 82 19.87 7.93 -7.52
N ASP A 83 18.82 7.12 -7.48
CA ASP A 83 18.40 6.37 -6.28
C ASP A 83 18.57 4.86 -6.41
N ARG A 84 19.21 4.38 -7.49
CA ARG A 84 19.32 2.95 -7.85
C ARG A 84 19.85 2.07 -6.72
N SER A 85 20.89 2.51 -6.01
CA SER A 85 21.49 1.75 -4.90
C SER A 85 20.57 1.66 -3.68
N GLY A 86 19.85 2.75 -3.36
CA GLY A 86 18.88 2.78 -2.27
C GLY A 86 17.68 1.88 -2.53
N VAL A 87 17.13 1.95 -3.74
CA VAL A 87 16.02 1.09 -4.20
C VAL A 87 16.40 -0.39 -4.13
N ALA A 88 17.56 -0.76 -4.67
CA ALA A 88 18.01 -2.15 -4.68
C ALA A 88 18.21 -2.71 -3.25
N SER A 89 18.82 -1.91 -2.37
CA SER A 89 19.06 -2.30 -0.97
C SER A 89 17.75 -2.47 -0.20
N ALA A 90 16.80 -1.54 -0.36
CA ALA A 90 15.51 -1.60 0.31
C ALA A 90 14.68 -2.80 -0.16
N ARG A 91 14.67 -3.08 -1.47
CA ARG A 91 13.99 -4.27 -2.01
C ARG A 91 14.59 -5.58 -1.49
N ALA A 92 15.91 -5.67 -1.39
CA ALA A 92 16.58 -6.85 -0.85
C ALA A 92 16.17 -7.14 0.61
N LEU A 93 15.94 -6.10 1.43
CA LEU A 93 15.43 -6.25 2.79
C LEU A 93 14.02 -6.86 2.79
N LEU A 94 13.11 -6.37 1.94
CA LEU A 94 11.75 -6.91 1.83
C LEU A 94 11.74 -8.36 1.32
N GLU A 95 12.57 -8.68 0.32
CA GLU A 95 12.68 -10.04 -0.21
C GLU A 95 13.20 -11.05 0.83
N ARG A 96 14.15 -10.62 1.66
CA ARG A 96 14.62 -11.42 2.81
C ARG A 96 13.49 -11.62 3.83
N ALA A 97 12.79 -10.55 4.20
CA ALA A 97 11.68 -10.60 5.14
C ALA A 97 10.54 -11.51 4.69
N ALA A 98 10.18 -11.47 3.40
CA ALA A 98 9.09 -12.27 2.83
C ALA A 98 9.30 -13.78 3.01
N ARG A 99 10.55 -14.25 3.15
CA ARG A 99 10.91 -15.66 3.38
C ARG A 99 11.25 -15.98 4.83
N GLY A 100 11.32 -14.97 5.69
CA GLY A 100 11.79 -15.10 7.07
C GLY A 100 10.68 -15.29 8.10
N SER A 101 11.10 -15.49 9.34
CA SER A 101 10.30 -15.45 10.56
C SER A 101 9.62 -14.09 10.79
N VAL A 102 8.66 -14.02 11.71
CA VAL A 102 8.06 -12.75 12.17
C VAL A 102 9.14 -11.76 12.62
N ALA A 103 10.12 -12.24 13.40
CA ALA A 103 11.22 -11.42 13.88
C ALA A 103 12.04 -10.81 12.74
N GLU A 104 12.31 -11.57 11.68
CA GLU A 104 13.01 -11.06 10.49
C GLU A 104 12.18 -10.04 9.71
N LYS A 105 10.85 -10.22 9.65
CA LYS A 105 9.94 -9.24 9.03
C LYS A 105 9.93 -7.92 9.79
N ASN A 106 9.79 -7.98 11.12
CA ASN A 106 9.85 -6.80 11.98
C ASN A 106 11.21 -6.10 11.90
N ARG A 107 12.31 -6.87 11.85
CA ARG A 107 13.65 -6.30 11.65
C ARG A 107 13.78 -5.58 10.32
N ALA A 108 13.27 -6.16 9.23
CA ALA A 108 13.31 -5.49 7.94
C ALA A 108 12.47 -4.21 7.92
N ALA A 109 11.29 -4.20 8.55
CA ALA A 109 10.50 -2.98 8.69
C ALA A 109 11.27 -1.88 9.45
N PHE A 110 11.98 -2.25 10.52
CA PHE A 110 12.84 -1.33 11.26
C PHE A 110 14.02 -0.81 10.42
N ASP A 111 14.73 -1.71 9.74
CA ASP A 111 15.87 -1.35 8.87
C ASP A 111 15.41 -0.41 7.72
N LEU A 112 14.24 -0.68 7.14
CA LEU A 112 13.62 0.17 6.12
C LEU A 112 13.23 1.55 6.67
N ALA A 113 12.69 1.64 7.90
CA ALA A 113 12.42 2.93 8.53
C ALA A 113 13.71 3.76 8.71
N GLY A 114 14.83 3.12 9.09
CA GLY A 114 16.14 3.79 9.13
C GLY A 114 16.58 4.30 7.75
N MET A 115 16.45 3.49 6.71
CA MET A 115 16.75 3.90 5.32
C MET A 115 15.88 5.05 4.83
N ARG A 116 14.61 5.11 5.24
CA ARG A 116 13.71 6.23 4.94
C ARG A 116 14.25 7.51 5.57
N ASP A 117 14.61 7.46 6.85
CA ASP A 117 15.11 8.64 7.57
C ASP A 117 16.43 9.14 6.94
N GLU A 118 17.32 8.24 6.53
CA GLU A 118 18.52 8.59 5.74
C GLU A 118 18.19 9.23 4.39
N ALA A 119 17.16 8.73 3.69
CA ALA A 119 16.70 9.33 2.43
C ALA A 119 16.13 10.73 2.61
N ILE A 120 15.38 10.97 3.70
CA ILE A 120 14.87 12.30 4.08
C ILE A 120 16.04 13.26 4.33
N LEU A 121 17.01 12.86 5.15
CA LEU A 121 18.19 13.68 5.46
C LEU A 121 19.02 14.00 4.21
N ALA A 122 19.07 13.06 3.27
CA ALA A 122 19.74 13.24 1.98
C ALA A 122 18.90 14.01 0.94
N GLN A 123 17.71 14.52 1.31
CA GLN A 123 16.79 15.23 0.43
C GLN A 123 16.38 14.41 -0.81
N ARG A 124 16.04 13.14 -0.59
CA ARG A 124 15.55 12.20 -1.61
C ARG A 124 14.12 11.76 -1.26
N PRO A 125 13.12 12.66 -1.36
CA PRO A 125 11.76 12.40 -0.88
C PRO A 125 11.07 11.23 -1.60
N ALA A 126 11.25 11.09 -2.92
CA ALA A 126 10.69 9.95 -3.66
C ALA A 126 11.25 8.61 -3.16
N LEU A 127 12.56 8.53 -2.91
CA LEU A 127 13.19 7.34 -2.32
C LEU A 127 12.68 7.10 -0.89
N ALA A 128 12.56 8.15 -0.07
CA ALA A 128 12.05 8.01 1.29
C ALA A 128 10.65 7.38 1.30
N SER A 129 9.72 7.89 0.50
CA SER A 129 8.38 7.32 0.40
C SER A 129 8.36 5.92 -0.22
N PHE A 130 9.25 5.62 -1.17
CA PHE A 130 9.34 4.27 -1.71
C PHE A 130 9.76 3.26 -0.64
N VAL A 131 10.76 3.62 0.16
CA VAL A 131 11.24 2.79 1.28
C VAL A 131 10.16 2.65 2.36
N ASP A 132 9.41 3.71 2.64
CA ASP A 132 8.27 3.68 3.58
C ASP A 132 7.16 2.72 3.11
N ALA A 133 6.88 2.69 1.79
CA ALA A 133 5.96 1.71 1.21
C ALA A 133 6.45 0.26 1.44
N LEU A 134 7.75 0.00 1.30
CA LEU A 134 8.32 -1.32 1.57
C LEU A 134 8.25 -1.66 3.07
N ALA A 135 8.45 -0.68 3.96
CA ALA A 135 8.36 -0.87 5.39
C ALA A 135 6.94 -1.29 5.80
N HIS A 136 5.91 -0.59 5.29
CA HIS A 136 4.52 -0.96 5.54
C HIS A 136 4.15 -2.34 4.99
N ALA A 137 4.70 -2.73 3.84
CA ALA A 137 4.50 -4.08 3.31
C ALA A 137 5.15 -5.15 4.20
N ALA A 138 6.33 -4.88 4.78
CA ALA A 138 6.98 -5.77 5.74
C ALA A 138 6.17 -5.87 7.05
N GLU A 139 5.65 -4.75 7.58
CA GLU A 139 4.77 -4.73 8.76
C GLU A 139 3.47 -5.50 8.52
N ALA A 140 2.84 -5.33 7.36
CA ALA A 140 1.64 -6.08 6.96
C ALA A 140 1.94 -7.58 6.94
N SER A 141 3.09 -7.97 6.38
CA SER A 141 3.50 -9.37 6.32
C SER A 141 3.82 -9.97 7.70
N ALA A 142 4.39 -9.18 8.62
CA ALA A 142 4.65 -9.61 9.99
C ALA A 142 3.33 -9.82 10.75
N SER A 143 2.42 -8.86 10.66
CA SER A 143 1.12 -8.88 11.33
C SER A 143 0.27 -10.07 10.89
N HIS A 144 0.27 -10.38 9.58
CA HIS A 144 -0.38 -11.60 9.05
C HIS A 144 0.19 -12.88 9.66
N ALA A 145 1.52 -12.95 9.83
CA ALA A 145 2.17 -14.12 10.40
C ALA A 145 1.90 -14.29 11.91
N ASP A 146 1.53 -13.20 12.59
CA ASP A 146 1.09 -13.17 14.00
C ASP A 146 -0.43 -13.37 14.18
N GLY A 147 -1.19 -13.52 13.09
CA GLY A 147 -2.65 -13.73 13.13
C GLY A 147 -3.47 -12.44 13.27
N ASP A 148 -2.88 -11.27 13.07
CA ASP A 148 -3.58 -9.98 12.98
C ASP A 148 -4.05 -9.74 11.54
N HIS A 149 -5.36 -9.49 11.38
CA HIS A 149 -6.01 -9.28 10.10
C HIS A 149 -6.39 -7.82 9.83
N GLU A 150 -6.37 -6.94 10.84
CA GLU A 150 -6.73 -5.52 10.68
C GLU A 150 -5.51 -4.68 10.30
N THR A 151 -4.36 -4.93 10.93
CA THR A 151 -3.13 -4.19 10.61
C THR A 151 -2.74 -4.31 9.13
N PRO A 152 -2.79 -5.50 8.49
CA PRO A 152 -2.44 -5.61 7.08
C PRO A 152 -3.33 -4.77 6.14
N LEU A 153 -4.63 -4.65 6.44
CA LEU A 153 -5.56 -3.77 5.71
C LEU A 153 -5.11 -2.31 5.79
N ARG A 154 -4.86 -1.82 7.01
CA ARG A 154 -4.40 -0.44 7.24
C ARG A 154 -3.06 -0.18 6.56
N ARG A 155 -2.12 -1.11 6.68
CA ARG A 155 -0.81 -0.99 6.05
C ARG A 155 -0.90 -0.99 4.52
N GLY A 156 -1.81 -1.74 3.91
CA GLY A 156 -2.00 -1.68 2.46
C GLY A 156 -2.51 -0.32 1.95
N ILE A 157 -3.30 0.41 2.75
CA ILE A 157 -3.65 1.80 2.43
C ILE A 157 -2.39 2.67 2.43
N GLU A 158 -1.54 2.53 3.46
CA GLU A 158 -0.31 3.33 3.57
C GLU A 158 0.71 2.98 2.48
N VAL A 159 0.85 1.69 2.10
CA VAL A 159 1.64 1.29 0.92
C VAL A 159 1.14 2.04 -0.32
N GLY A 160 -0.17 2.06 -0.56
CA GLY A 160 -0.74 2.77 -1.70
C GLY A 160 -0.46 4.27 -1.66
N ARG A 161 -0.63 4.92 -0.50
CA ARG A 161 -0.34 6.36 -0.34
C ARG A 161 1.12 6.67 -0.59
N ALA A 162 2.02 5.88 -0.04
CA ALA A 162 3.45 6.04 -0.17
C ALA A 162 3.90 5.85 -1.63
N LEU A 163 3.37 4.87 -2.36
CA LEU A 163 3.65 4.68 -3.80
C LEU A 163 3.09 5.80 -4.67
N LEU A 164 1.90 6.33 -4.35
CA LEU A 164 1.35 7.50 -5.04
C LEU A 164 2.26 8.71 -4.88
N TYR A 165 2.66 9.01 -3.63
CA TYR A 165 3.56 10.11 -3.34
C TYR A 165 4.91 9.91 -4.02
N THR A 166 5.49 8.71 -3.93
CA THR A 166 6.76 8.34 -4.57
C THR A 166 6.81 8.74 -6.04
N LEU A 167 5.81 8.35 -6.83
CA LEU A 167 5.80 8.62 -8.27
C LEU A 167 5.36 10.07 -8.58
N ALA A 168 4.44 10.65 -7.82
CA ALA A 168 4.05 12.05 -8.00
C ALA A 168 5.25 12.98 -7.73
N GLU A 169 5.96 12.77 -6.62
CA GLU A 169 7.17 13.49 -6.26
C GLU A 169 8.26 13.31 -7.31
N HIS A 170 8.49 12.07 -7.78
CA HIS A 170 9.49 11.80 -8.80
C HIS A 170 9.20 12.50 -10.14
N ARG A 171 7.93 12.58 -10.55
CA ARG A 171 7.54 13.13 -11.87
C ARG A 171 7.35 14.64 -11.87
N ALA A 172 6.78 15.19 -10.79
CA ALA A 172 6.36 16.59 -10.73
C ALA A 172 7.16 17.42 -9.72
N GLY A 173 7.95 16.79 -8.85
CA GLY A 173 8.60 17.48 -7.71
C GLY A 173 7.61 17.97 -6.65
N ASP A 174 6.35 17.52 -6.73
CA ASP A 174 5.29 17.78 -5.76
C ASP A 174 4.45 16.53 -5.57
N GLY A 175 4.78 15.75 -4.52
CA GLY A 175 4.06 14.54 -4.15
C GLY A 175 2.61 14.75 -3.69
N GLU A 176 2.15 15.99 -3.49
CA GLU A 176 0.78 16.31 -3.07
C GLU A 176 -0.13 16.76 -4.21
N ASP A 177 0.39 16.92 -5.43
CA ASP A 177 -0.41 17.29 -6.60
C ASP A 177 -1.55 16.27 -6.82
N ARG A 178 -2.79 16.76 -6.70
CA ARG A 178 -4.00 15.92 -6.75
C ARG A 178 -4.21 15.31 -8.13
N GLU A 179 -3.93 16.05 -9.20
CA GLU A 179 -4.14 15.59 -10.58
C GLU A 179 -3.11 14.51 -10.92
N VAL A 180 -1.84 14.77 -10.61
CA VAL A 180 -0.75 13.80 -10.80
C VAL A 180 -1.02 12.53 -9.99
N ARG A 181 -1.44 12.64 -8.72
CA ARG A 181 -1.76 11.46 -7.91
C ARG A 181 -2.95 10.67 -8.46
N ALA A 182 -3.94 11.32 -9.04
CA ALA A 182 -5.07 10.63 -9.67
C ALA A 182 -4.64 9.85 -10.93
N GLU A 183 -3.75 10.43 -11.73
CA GLU A 183 -3.13 9.79 -12.88
C GLU A 183 -2.30 8.57 -12.45
N VAL A 184 -1.33 8.78 -11.55
CA VAL A 184 -0.47 7.74 -10.98
C VAL A 184 -1.30 6.62 -10.34
N SER A 185 -2.40 6.94 -9.64
CA SER A 185 -3.29 5.92 -9.07
C SER A 185 -3.90 5.03 -10.15
N GLY A 186 -4.33 5.62 -11.27
CA GLY A 186 -4.84 4.86 -12.42
C GLY A 186 -3.78 3.95 -13.04
N GLU A 187 -2.54 4.43 -13.16
CA GLU A 187 -1.42 3.65 -13.69
C GLU A 187 -1.03 2.48 -12.78
N LEU A 188 -0.84 2.75 -11.48
CA LEU A 188 -0.51 1.70 -10.51
C LEU A 188 -1.63 0.66 -10.41
N ALA A 189 -2.90 1.08 -10.47
CA ALA A 189 -4.04 0.16 -10.54
C ALA A 189 -3.99 -0.70 -11.81
N ALA A 190 -3.60 -0.12 -12.96
CA ALA A 190 -3.43 -0.87 -14.20
C ALA A 190 -2.26 -1.87 -14.12
N LYS A 191 -1.12 -1.49 -13.54
CA LYS A 191 0.05 -2.36 -13.30
C LYS A 191 -0.34 -3.54 -12.38
N LEU A 192 -1.04 -3.27 -11.28
CA LEU A 192 -1.56 -4.32 -10.38
C LEU A 192 -2.51 -5.27 -11.10
N ARG A 193 -3.42 -4.76 -11.94
CA ARG A 193 -4.33 -5.59 -12.74
C ARG A 193 -3.57 -6.43 -13.77
N ALA A 194 -2.54 -5.88 -14.42
CA ALA A 194 -1.71 -6.64 -15.34
C ALA A 194 -0.95 -7.78 -14.64
N ALA A 195 -0.51 -7.55 -13.40
CA ALA A 195 0.16 -8.55 -12.58
C ALA A 195 -0.79 -9.58 -11.93
N LEU A 196 -2.06 -9.19 -11.73
CA LEU A 196 -3.09 -10.00 -11.08
C LEU A 196 -4.47 -9.79 -11.75
N PRO A 197 -4.69 -10.36 -12.96
CA PRO A 197 -5.88 -10.08 -13.77
C PRO A 197 -7.18 -10.61 -13.17
N GLY A 198 -7.09 -11.64 -12.30
CA GLY A 198 -8.22 -12.23 -11.58
C GLY A 198 -8.52 -11.62 -10.21
N GLY A 199 -7.75 -10.61 -9.77
CA GLY A 199 -7.80 -10.13 -8.39
C GLY A 199 -7.19 -11.10 -7.38
N PRO A 200 -7.10 -10.70 -6.10
CA PRO A 200 -6.74 -11.61 -5.02
C PRO A 200 -7.84 -12.68 -4.85
N ALA A 201 -7.44 -13.95 -4.82
CA ALA A 201 -8.31 -15.12 -4.64
C ALA A 201 -8.58 -15.38 -3.16
#